data_AF-J9DU45-F1
#
_entry.id   AF-J9DU45-F1
#
_cell.length_a   1.000
_cell.length_b   1.000
_cell.length_c   1.000
_cell.angle_alpha   90.00
_cell.angle_beta   90.00
_cell.angle_gamma   90.00
#
_symmetry.space_group_name_H-M   'P 1'
#
loop_
_entity.id
_entity.type
_entity.pdbx_description
1 polymer ?
#
loop_
_entity_poly.entity_id
_entity_poly.type
_entity_poly.pdbx_seq_one_letter_code
_entity_poly.pdbx_strand_id
1 'polypeptide(L)'
;FVRSLVKDPKRKVPQRERPPSAAVHYFWGSKSLHAAFTNLYSLYSGFIGLPHLKAVARLLGYQGIAVILEELIKIVRNLINGPLRGHVRSIFNLMPKVCKLPRFDYGSPAVLEYYIAHLANVGRYTELKKDVCQ
;
A
#
# COMPACT_ATOMS: atom_id res chain seq x y z
N PHE A 1 -3.41 -8.28 -5.17
CA PHE A 1 -2.52 -7.49 -4.29
C PHE A 1 -1.42 -8.38 -3.76
N VAL A 2 -0.16 -7.95 -3.86
CA VAL A 2 1.03 -8.68 -3.39
C VAL A 2 1.84 -7.75 -2.48
N ARG A 3 2.70 -8.30 -1.63
CA ARG A 3 3.58 -7.50 -0.77
C ARG A 3 4.53 -6.66 -1.62
N SER A 4 4.72 -5.41 -1.23
CA SER A 4 5.74 -4.54 -1.83
C SER A 4 7.14 -5.13 -1.57
N LEU A 5 8.00 -5.06 -2.57
CA LEU A 5 9.42 -5.43 -2.48
C LEU A 5 10.22 -4.38 -1.68
N VAL A 6 9.70 -3.15 -1.59
CA VAL A 6 10.33 -2.07 -0.83
C VAL A 6 10.10 -2.33 0.65
N LYS A 7 11.16 -2.70 1.36
CA LYS A 7 11.17 -2.77 2.82
C LYS A 7 11.14 -1.35 3.35
N ASP A 8 9.95 -0.87 3.65
CA ASP A 8 9.78 0.42 4.30
C ASP A 8 10.28 0.33 5.77
N PRO A 9 11.32 1.10 6.15
CA PRO A 9 11.85 1.08 7.52
C PRO A 9 10.86 1.60 8.57
N LYS A 10 9.83 2.36 8.17
CA LYS A 10 8.77 2.84 9.08
C LYS A 10 7.70 1.78 9.35
N ARG A 11 7.52 0.81 8.44
CA ARG A 11 6.60 -0.32 8.61
C ARG A 11 7.15 -1.32 9.64
N LYS A 12 6.99 -1.00 10.92
CA LYS A 12 7.16 -1.98 12.00
C LYS A 12 6.12 -3.08 11.79
N VAL A 13 6.58 -4.29 11.48
CA VAL A 13 5.69 -5.45 11.48
C VAL A 13 5.17 -5.57 12.91
N PRO A 14 3.85 -5.41 13.14
CA PRO A 14 3.31 -5.54 14.48
C PRO A 14 3.64 -6.94 14.98
N GLN A 15 4.25 -7.04 16.17
CA GLN A 15 4.52 -8.32 16.78
C GLN A 15 3.19 -9.01 17.06
N ARG A 16 2.95 -10.12 16.38
CA ARG A 16 1.75 -10.93 16.58
C ARG A 16 2.09 -11.98 17.62
N GLU A 17 1.31 -12.02 18.69
CA GLU A 17 1.38 -13.10 19.65
C GLU A 17 1.03 -14.42 18.96
N ARG A 18 1.82 -15.46 19.24
CA ARG A 18 1.51 -16.79 18.72
C ARG A 18 0.35 -17.36 19.53
N PRO A 19 -0.71 -17.86 18.88
CA PRO A 19 -1.80 -18.48 19.61
C PRO A 19 -1.28 -19.71 20.39
N PRO A 20 -1.90 -20.05 21.54
CA PRO A 20 -1.52 -21.21 22.32
C PRO A 20 -1.74 -22.50 21.52
N SER A 21 -0.88 -23.49 21.75
CA SER A 21 -1.02 -24.81 21.12
C SER A 21 -2.22 -25.55 21.72
N ALA A 22 -3.12 -26.03 20.88
CA ALA A 22 -4.26 -26.85 21.28
C ALA A 22 -4.08 -28.30 20.79
N ALA A 23 -4.85 -29.22 21.37
CA ALA A 23 -4.85 -30.61 20.94
C ALA A 23 -5.40 -30.76 19.50
N VAL A 24 -4.90 -31.75 18.75
CA VAL A 24 -5.16 -31.91 17.31
C VAL A 24 -6.65 -32.10 16.96
N HIS A 25 -7.42 -32.64 17.91
CA HIS A 25 -8.87 -32.82 17.76
C HIS A 25 -9.66 -31.50 17.69
N TYR A 26 -9.12 -30.39 18.22
CA TYR A 26 -9.73 -29.06 18.09
C TYR A 26 -9.44 -28.39 16.74
N PHE A 27 -8.60 -29.01 15.89
CA PHE A 27 -8.27 -28.50 14.56
C PHE A 27 -8.90 -29.38 13.47
N TRP A 28 -8.07 -30.19 12.82
CA TRP A 28 -8.44 -31.03 11.67
C TRP A 28 -8.52 -32.52 12.03
N GLY A 29 -8.62 -32.83 13.33
CA GLY A 29 -8.75 -34.20 13.84
C GLY A 29 -7.43 -34.97 13.96
N SER A 30 -6.64 -35.03 12.88
CA SER A 30 -5.36 -35.77 12.84
C SER A 30 -4.18 -34.92 12.37
N LYS A 31 -2.96 -35.37 12.68
CA LYS A 31 -1.72 -34.67 12.28
C LYS A 31 -1.55 -34.64 10.76
N SER A 32 -1.91 -35.73 10.07
CA SER A 32 -1.83 -35.82 8.61
C SER A 32 -2.80 -34.86 7.93
N LEU A 33 -4.05 -34.78 8.41
CA LEU A 33 -5.03 -33.82 7.89
C LEU A 33 -4.60 -32.39 8.17
N HIS A 34 -4.07 -32.10 9.36
CA HIS A 34 -3.57 -30.78 9.69
C HIS A 34 -2.44 -30.34 8.75
N ALA A 35 -1.48 -31.21 8.46
CA ALA A 35 -0.41 -30.92 7.50
C ALA A 35 -0.95 -30.69 6.08
N ALA A 36 -1.90 -31.52 5.62
CA ALA A 36 -2.49 -31.40 4.30
C ALA A 36 -3.22 -30.06 4.11
N PHE A 37 -4.11 -29.69 5.03
CA PHE A 37 -4.84 -28.41 4.95
C PHE A 37 -3.92 -27.20 5.12
N THR A 38 -2.89 -27.29 5.98
CA THR A 38 -1.90 -26.21 6.10
C THR A 38 -1.18 -25.95 4.79
N ASN A 39 -0.77 -27.01 4.07
CA ASN A 39 -0.15 -26.89 2.76
C ASN A 39 -1.11 -26.29 1.72
N LEU A 40 -2.38 -26.71 1.70
CA LEU A 40 -3.38 -26.16 0.79
C LEU A 40 -3.60 -24.66 1.04
N TYR A 41 -3.76 -24.25 2.31
CA TYR A 41 -3.97 -22.84 2.63
C TYR A 41 -2.71 -21.98 2.46
N SER A 42 -1.52 -22.58 2.50
CA SER A 42 -0.27 -21.86 2.22
C SER A 42 -0.24 -21.21 0.84
N LEU A 43 -0.94 -21.81 -0.14
CA LEU A 43 -1.07 -21.29 -1.52
C LEU A 43 -1.75 -19.91 -1.56
N TYR A 44 -2.58 -19.59 -0.57
CA TYR A 44 -3.29 -18.33 -0.45
C TYR A 44 -2.52 -17.27 0.36
N SER A 45 -1.39 -17.61 0.98
CA SER A 45 -0.65 -16.70 1.88
C SER A 45 0.19 -15.62 1.17
N GLY A 46 0.51 -15.83 -0.10
CA GLY A 46 1.38 -14.96 -0.89
C GLY A 46 0.70 -13.73 -1.51
N PHE A 47 -0.64 -13.68 -1.51
CA PHE A 47 -1.39 -12.62 -2.17
C PHE A 47 -2.75 -12.38 -1.50
N ILE A 48 -3.41 -11.26 -1.85
CA ILE A 48 -4.81 -11.01 -1.55
C ILE A 48 -5.55 -10.80 -2.88
N GLY A 49 -6.71 -11.46 -3.02
CA GLY A 49 -7.49 -11.49 -4.26
C GLY A 49 -8.92 -11.96 -4.02
N LEU A 50 -9.65 -12.29 -5.09
CA LEU A 50 -11.06 -12.67 -5.03
C LEU A 50 -11.44 -13.74 -3.99
N PRO A 51 -10.71 -14.87 -3.82
CA PRO A 51 -11.08 -15.86 -2.79
C PRO A 51 -11.08 -15.28 -1.38
N HIS A 52 -10.14 -14.39 -1.07
CA HIS A 52 -10.04 -13.70 0.21
C HIS A 52 -11.20 -12.73 0.39
N LEU A 53 -11.47 -11.88 -0.60
CA LEU A 53 -12.55 -10.89 -0.53
C LEU A 53 -13.93 -11.57 -0.41
N LYS A 54 -14.13 -12.70 -1.08
CA LYS A 54 -15.37 -13.49 -0.96
C LYS A 54 -15.53 -14.08 0.45
N ALA A 55 -14.46 -14.58 1.06
CA ALA A 55 -14.49 -15.07 2.44
C ALA A 55 -14.78 -13.95 3.43
N VAL A 56 -14.11 -12.80 3.28
CA VAL A 56 -14.32 -11.58 4.07
C VAL A 56 -15.78 -11.14 3.98
N ALA A 57 -16.33 -10.99 2.77
CA ALA A 57 -17.71 -10.56 2.58
C ALA A 57 -18.74 -11.52 3.21
N ARG A 58 -18.51 -12.83 3.12
CA ARG A 58 -19.37 -13.85 3.74
C ARG A 58 -19.34 -13.83 5.26
N LEU A 59 -18.17 -13.61 5.86
CA LEU A 59 -18.01 -13.63 7.32
C LEU A 59 -18.46 -12.33 7.99
N LEU A 60 -18.26 -11.17 7.35
CA LEU A 60 -18.61 -9.87 7.91
C LEU A 60 -20.08 -9.50 7.70
N GLY A 61 -20.69 -9.95 6.59
CA GLY A 61 -22.04 -9.53 6.20
C GLY A 61 -22.15 -8.02 5.95
N TYR A 62 -23.38 -7.54 5.73
CA TYR A 62 -23.63 -6.13 5.40
C TYR A 62 -23.19 -5.15 6.50
N GLN A 63 -23.46 -5.48 7.77
CA GLN A 63 -23.11 -4.62 8.90
C GLN A 63 -21.59 -4.49 9.04
N GLY A 64 -20.84 -5.59 8.96
CA GLY A 64 -19.38 -5.55 9.05
C GLY A 64 -18.75 -4.79 7.88
N ILE A 65 -19.27 -4.96 6.66
CA ILE A 65 -18.79 -4.23 5.49
C ILE A 65 -19.07 -2.73 5.64
N ALA A 66 -20.24 -2.33 6.14
CA ALA A 66 -20.59 -0.93 6.36
C ALA A 66 -19.61 -0.25 7.32
N VAL A 67 -19.29 -0.88 8.45
CA VAL A 67 -18.33 -0.36 9.43
C VAL A 67 -16.92 -0.24 8.81
N ILE A 68 -16.47 -1.24 8.05
CA ILE A 68 -15.18 -1.18 7.37
C ILE A 68 -15.13 0.00 6.40
N LEU A 69 -16.18 0.20 5.60
CA LEU A 69 -16.23 1.33 4.66
C LEU A 69 -16.20 2.68 5.39
N GLU A 70 -16.93 2.80 6.50
CA GLU A 70 -16.93 4.02 7.30
C GLU A 70 -15.52 4.33 7.86
N GLU A 71 -14.84 3.33 8.42
CA GLU A 71 -13.47 3.49 8.94
C GLU A 71 -12.46 3.78 7.82
N LEU A 72 -12.59 3.14 6.65
CA LEU A 72 -11.75 3.46 5.49
C LEU A 72 -11.90 4.91 5.05
N ILE A 73 -13.14 5.44 5.03
CA ILE A 73 -13.38 6.85 4.70
C ILE A 73 -12.73 7.77 5.74
N LYS A 74 -12.81 7.44 7.04
CA LYS A 74 -12.13 8.20 8.11
C LYS A 74 -10.61 8.20 7.91
N ILE A 75 -10.01 7.05 7.61
CA ILE A 75 -8.57 6.93 7.33
C ILE A 75 -8.17 7.80 6.14
N VAL A 76 -8.91 7.73 5.03
CA VAL A 76 -8.63 8.54 3.83
C VAL A 76 -8.72 10.03 4.14
N ARG A 77 -9.76 10.47 4.86
CA ARG A 77 -9.90 11.87 5.29
C ARG A 77 -8.72 12.33 6.16
N ASN A 78 -8.28 11.50 7.10
CA ASN A 78 -7.15 11.80 7.97
C ASN A 78 -5.83 11.86 7.19
N LEU A 79 -5.62 10.97 6.22
CA LEU A 79 -4.43 10.97 5.37
C LEU A 79 -4.36 12.22 4.48
N ILE A 80 -5.48 12.56 3.83
CA ILE A 80 -5.57 13.73 2.94
C ILE A 80 -5.39 15.02 3.74
N ASN A 81 -6.10 15.19 4.86
CA ASN A 81 -6.07 16.42 5.63
C ASN A 81 -4.83 16.56 6.53
N GLY A 82 -4.17 15.45 6.86
CA GLY A 82 -2.96 15.40 7.67
C GLY A 82 -1.68 15.43 6.82
N PRO A 83 -0.91 14.32 6.77
CA PRO A 83 0.44 14.31 6.22
C PRO A 83 0.49 14.69 4.74
N LEU A 84 -0.46 14.20 3.93
CA LEU A 84 -0.43 14.40 2.48
C LEU A 84 -0.55 15.89 2.12
N ARG A 85 -1.42 16.64 2.80
CA ARG A 85 -1.57 18.08 2.58
C ARG A 85 -0.27 18.85 2.82
N GLY A 86 0.49 18.49 3.86
CA GLY A 86 1.78 19.09 4.17
C GLY A 86 2.82 18.83 3.07
N HIS A 87 2.90 17.58 2.61
CA HIS A 87 3.78 17.19 1.51
C HIS A 87 3.40 17.88 0.19
N VAL A 88 2.11 17.89 -0.17
CA VAL A 88 1.61 18.55 -1.39
C VAL A 88 1.95 20.04 -1.39
N ARG A 89 1.76 20.74 -0.27
CA ARG A 89 2.12 22.16 -0.15
C ARG A 89 3.61 22.39 -0.30
N SER A 90 4.43 21.52 0.30
CA SER A 90 5.89 21.59 0.20
C SER A 90 6.36 21.37 -1.24
N ILE A 91 5.82 20.37 -1.93
CA ILE A 91 6.11 20.08 -3.34
C ILE A 91 5.65 21.23 -4.23
N PHE A 92 4.47 21.79 -3.99
CA PHE A 92 3.95 22.93 -4.75
C PHE A 92 4.87 24.16 -4.64
N ASN A 93 5.43 24.42 -3.46
CA ASN A 93 6.39 25.50 -3.27
C ASN A 93 7.73 25.24 -3.97
N LEU A 94 8.11 23.98 -4.16
CA LEU A 94 9.32 23.58 -4.90
C LEU A 94 9.11 23.53 -6.42
N MET A 95 7.86 23.55 -6.89
CA MET A 95 7.57 23.55 -8.32
C MET A 95 7.99 24.88 -8.98
N PRO A 96 8.47 24.83 -10.23
CA PRO A 96 8.69 26.05 -11.01
C PRO A 96 7.37 26.78 -11.23
N LYS A 97 7.37 28.11 -11.08
CA LYS A 97 6.17 28.95 -11.29
C LYS A 97 5.59 28.80 -12.69
N VAL A 98 6.45 28.52 -13.68
CA VAL A 98 6.08 28.30 -15.08
C VAL A 98 6.90 27.13 -15.60
N CYS A 99 6.23 26.12 -16.14
CA CYS A 99 6.84 25.04 -16.90
C CYS A 99 6.06 24.94 -18.21
N LYS A 100 6.65 25.43 -19.31
CA LYS A 100 5.97 25.42 -20.62
C LYS A 100 6.18 24.07 -21.29
N LEU A 101 5.29 23.73 -22.23
CA LEU A 101 5.49 22.58 -23.09
C LEU A 101 6.52 22.97 -24.18
N PRO A 102 7.70 22.32 -24.26
CA PRO A 102 8.65 22.57 -25.33
C PRO A 102 8.08 22.18 -26.69
N ARG A 103 8.53 22.86 -27.75
CA ARG A 103 8.15 22.51 -29.13
C ARG A 103 8.74 21.17 -29.54
N PHE A 104 8.10 20.48 -30.49
CA PHE A 104 8.59 19.21 -31.00
C PHE A 104 9.97 19.34 -31.69
N ASP A 105 10.29 20.52 -32.23
CA ASP A 105 11.54 20.84 -32.93
C ASP A 105 12.80 20.63 -32.07
N TYR A 106 12.69 20.65 -30.74
CA TYR A 106 13.81 20.47 -29.82
C TYR A 106 14.29 19.01 -29.72
N GLY A 107 13.47 18.04 -30.14
CA GLY A 107 13.79 16.61 -30.03
C GLY A 107 13.71 16.06 -28.60
N SER A 108 13.54 14.74 -28.47
CA SER A 108 13.32 14.09 -27.17
C SER A 108 14.44 14.27 -26.13
N PRO A 109 15.74 14.32 -26.49
CA PRO A 109 16.80 14.49 -25.48
C PRO A 109 16.77 15.88 -24.83
N ALA A 110 16.61 16.95 -25.64
CA ALA A 110 16.57 18.31 -25.12
C ALA A 110 15.30 18.56 -24.27
N VAL A 111 14.18 17.96 -24.65
CA VAL A 111 12.93 18.01 -23.86
C VAL A 111 13.09 17.30 -22.51
N LEU A 112 13.78 16.17 -22.47
CA LEU A 112 14.08 15.48 -21.22
C LEU A 112 14.98 16.32 -20.31
N GLU A 113 16.07 16.88 -20.85
CA GLU A 113 16.96 17.78 -20.10
C GLU A 113 16.23 19.01 -19.56
N TYR A 114 15.33 19.59 -20.36
CA TYR A 114 14.45 20.68 -19.93
C TYR A 114 13.67 20.29 -18.66
N TYR A 115 13.00 19.14 -18.65
CA TYR A 115 12.23 18.70 -17.49
C TYR A 115 13.09 18.32 -16.28
N ILE A 116 14.25 17.69 -16.51
CA ILE A 116 15.21 17.39 -15.43
C ILE A 116 15.67 18.68 -14.75
N ALA A 117 15.99 19.71 -15.52
CA ALA A 117 16.42 21.00 -14.97
C ALA A 117 15.29 21.72 -14.22
N HIS A 118 14.07 21.76 -14.78
CA HIS A 118 12.93 22.48 -14.19
C HIS A 118 12.34 21.77 -12.96
N LEU A 119 12.42 20.43 -12.91
CA LEU A 119 11.88 19.62 -11.81
C LEU A 119 12.96 19.14 -10.84
N ALA A 120 14.21 19.62 -10.97
CA ALA A 120 15.33 19.20 -10.13
C ALA A 120 15.04 19.35 -8.63
N ASN A 121 14.38 20.44 -8.24
CA ASN A 121 14.04 20.70 -6.84
C ASN A 121 12.99 19.72 -6.30
N VAL A 122 12.02 19.34 -7.12
CA VAL A 122 11.02 18.32 -6.78
C VAL A 122 11.67 16.94 -6.70
N GLY A 123 12.57 16.61 -7.64
CA GLY A 123 13.30 15.35 -7.65
C GLY A 123 14.23 15.16 -6.44
N ARG A 124 14.74 16.25 -5.86
CA ARG A 124 15.55 16.24 -4.62
C ARG A 124 14.73 16.10 -3.34
N TYR A 125 13.39 16.09 -3.42
CA TYR A 125 12.54 15.91 -2.25
C TYR A 125 12.64 14.47 -1.72
N THR A 126 13.37 14.29 -0.62
CA THR A 126 13.72 12.97 -0.06
C THR A 126 12.51 12.16 0.37
N GLU A 127 11.46 12.84 0.83
CA GLU A 127 10.23 12.22 1.31
C GLU A 127 9.25 11.88 0.18
N LEU A 128 9.55 12.23 -1.08
CA LEU A 128 8.64 11.97 -2.20
C LEU A 128 8.32 10.48 -2.36
N LYS A 129 9.38 9.65 -2.41
CA LYS A 129 9.21 8.20 -2.57
C LYS A 129 8.79 7.50 -1.29
N LYS A 130 9.14 8.06 -0.13
CA LYS A 130 8.94 7.43 1.18
C LYS A 130 7.58 7.74 1.77
N ASP A 131 7.18 9.01 1.82
CA ASP A 131 5.99 9.42 2.57
C ASP A 131 4.83 9.83 1.66
N VAL A 132 5.10 10.24 0.40
CA VAL A 132 4.03 10.65 -0.53
C VAL A 132 3.52 9.48 -1.38
N CYS A 133 4.41 8.61 -1.84
CA CYS A 133 4.05 7.46 -2.68
C CYS A 133 3.74 6.17 -1.90
N GLN A 134 3.87 6.19 -0.57
CA GLN A 134 3.57 5.06 0.32
C GLN A 134 2.08 5.01 0.67
#